data_AF-A0A7J3DBL8-F1
#
_entry.id   AF-A0A7J3DBL8-F1
#
_cell.length_a   1.000
_cell.length_b   1.000
_cell.length_c   1.000
_cell.angle_alpha   90.00
_cell.angle_beta   90.00
_cell.angle_gamma   90.00
#
_symmetry.space_group_name_H-M   'P 1'
#
loop_
_entity.id
_entity.type
_entity.pdbx_description
1 polymer ?
#
loop_
_entity_poly.entity_id
_entity_poly.type
_entity_poly.pdbx_seq_one_letter_code
_entity_poly.pdbx_strand_id
1 'polypeptide(L)'
;MKTGMEMFDACRAYGLALVLDTLAKLKDIDQRLYIEDVGPYYLVDGPQIDEIPSDLEKNTNWISLFDQRTPWNYIFLTTLSQNQKDKKREEYQKEITNKISDILRNYGRLGYVPKIVAESSAGRNEKSAGYDTIYMSIEVRAGKGLRSFVRDKYGEGEQLLAPKADLSLAYLGGAHFMHWIWGDAAVGILPAPERIILSSHFEIQKLLLENRINKLSIITILANYAVNLAEEIRKKKADCTSYAQSYSKLIYNALVKTGAQWKPASAGLFPLGFFWQMIDDDNRNSEEIFRVWKNLFEKGNQKSREDLAFSLSEFLTYPNLTSLENHMNVHLRYLLNKEVFIRTYSKENMQLVMKYV
;
A
#
# COMPACT_ATOMS: atom_id res chain seq x y z
N MET A 1 -13.58 10.77 -8.08
CA MET A 1 -12.40 11.65 -8.20
C MET A 1 -11.41 11.41 -7.06
N LYS A 2 -10.11 11.55 -7.35
CA LYS A 2 -9.04 11.50 -6.33
C LYS A 2 -9.02 12.79 -5.50
N THR A 3 -8.62 12.67 -4.24
CA THR A 3 -8.44 13.75 -3.28
C THR A 3 -7.00 14.29 -3.25
N GLY A 4 -6.06 13.57 -3.85
CA GLY A 4 -4.62 13.86 -3.77
C GLY A 4 -3.92 13.18 -2.58
N MET A 5 -4.65 12.33 -1.85
CA MET A 5 -4.13 11.39 -0.86
C MET A 5 -4.06 10.01 -1.50
N GLU A 6 -2.94 9.71 -2.15
CA GLU A 6 -2.79 8.55 -3.05
C GLU A 6 -3.22 7.23 -2.41
N MET A 7 -2.77 6.95 -1.18
CA MET A 7 -3.10 5.70 -0.49
C MET A 7 -4.58 5.67 -0.09
N PHE A 8 -5.12 6.76 0.45
CA PHE A 8 -6.54 6.86 0.79
C PHE A 8 -7.43 6.66 -0.45
N ASP A 9 -7.09 7.30 -1.57
CA ASP A 9 -7.85 7.22 -2.82
C ASP A 9 -7.82 5.81 -3.42
N ALA A 10 -6.64 5.17 -3.46
CA ALA A 10 -6.50 3.80 -3.96
C ALA A 10 -7.24 2.81 -3.06
N CYS A 11 -7.05 2.87 -1.74
CA CYS A 11 -7.79 2.06 -0.78
C CYS A 11 -9.30 2.21 -0.94
N ARG A 12 -9.80 3.44 -1.15
CA ARG A 12 -11.23 3.70 -1.35
C ARG A 12 -11.77 3.07 -2.64
N ALA A 13 -11.00 3.10 -3.72
CA ALA A 13 -11.34 2.42 -4.97
C ALA A 13 -11.41 0.90 -4.80
N TYR A 14 -10.40 0.31 -4.15
CA TYR A 14 -10.39 -1.11 -3.81
C TYR A 14 -11.55 -1.51 -2.88
N GLY A 15 -11.87 -0.68 -1.89
CA GLY A 15 -13.02 -0.92 -0.99
C GLY A 15 -14.36 -0.89 -1.72
N LEU A 16 -14.56 0.08 -2.62
CA LEU A 16 -15.76 0.13 -3.46
C LEU A 16 -15.86 -1.10 -4.38
N ALA A 17 -14.74 -1.47 -5.01
CA ALA A 17 -14.65 -2.65 -5.86
C ALA A 17 -15.03 -3.93 -5.10
N LEU A 18 -14.53 -4.10 -3.87
CA LEU A 18 -14.86 -5.25 -3.02
C LEU A 18 -16.34 -5.30 -2.62
N VAL A 19 -16.93 -4.15 -2.31
CA VAL A 19 -18.36 -4.04 -2.03
C VAL A 19 -19.19 -4.45 -3.25
N LEU A 20 -18.86 -3.93 -4.43
CA LEU A 20 -19.55 -4.27 -5.68
C LEU A 20 -19.39 -5.75 -6.04
N ASP A 21 -18.19 -6.30 -5.94
CA ASP A 21 -17.91 -7.73 -6.20
C ASP A 21 -18.71 -8.63 -5.25
N THR A 22 -18.81 -8.27 -3.97
CA THR A 22 -19.61 -9.03 -3.01
C THR A 22 -21.10 -8.96 -3.34
N LEU A 23 -21.63 -7.77 -3.64
CA LEU A 23 -23.04 -7.60 -4.01
C LEU A 23 -23.38 -8.34 -5.32
N ALA A 24 -22.48 -8.32 -6.30
CA ALA A 24 -22.63 -9.05 -7.55
C ALA A 24 -22.74 -10.56 -7.31
N LYS A 25 -21.83 -11.12 -6.50
CA LYS A 25 -21.84 -12.54 -6.10
C LYS A 25 -23.11 -12.92 -5.34
N LEU A 26 -23.62 -12.05 -4.47
CA LEU A 26 -24.88 -12.30 -3.76
C LEU A 26 -26.12 -12.33 -4.66
N LYS A 27 -25.99 -11.82 -5.88
CA LYS A 27 -27.04 -11.79 -6.89
C LYS A 27 -26.77 -12.72 -8.07
N ASP A 28 -25.75 -13.57 -7.96
CA ASP A 28 -25.32 -14.46 -9.03
C ASP A 28 -25.01 -13.72 -10.36
N ILE A 29 -24.52 -12.48 -10.26
CA ILE A 29 -24.11 -11.69 -11.42
C ILE A 29 -22.67 -12.03 -11.78
N ASP A 30 -22.49 -12.76 -12.88
CA ASP A 30 -21.17 -13.11 -13.41
C ASP A 30 -20.63 -12.00 -14.32
N GLN A 31 -20.10 -10.96 -13.70
CA GLN A 31 -19.37 -9.89 -14.40
C GLN A 31 -18.02 -9.65 -13.75
N ARG A 32 -16.98 -9.56 -14.58
CA ARG A 32 -15.63 -9.18 -14.11
C ARG A 32 -15.62 -7.72 -13.70
N LEU A 33 -15.08 -7.47 -12.52
CA LEU A 33 -14.90 -6.12 -12.00
C LEU A 33 -13.47 -5.63 -12.28
N TYR A 34 -13.38 -4.44 -12.85
CA TYR A 34 -12.13 -3.77 -13.18
C TYR A 34 -11.89 -2.55 -12.30
N ILE A 35 -10.63 -2.31 -11.97
CA ILE A 35 -10.19 -1.02 -11.42
C ILE A 35 -9.15 -0.45 -12.37
N GLU A 36 -9.37 0.78 -12.82
CA GLU A 36 -8.49 1.47 -13.77
C GLU A 36 -8.16 2.88 -13.28
N ASP A 37 -6.89 3.27 -13.34
CA ASP A 37 -6.49 4.65 -13.10
C ASP A 37 -6.56 5.44 -14.40
N VAL A 38 -7.59 6.27 -14.53
CA VAL A 38 -7.78 7.13 -15.70
C VAL A 38 -7.20 8.53 -15.49
N GLY A 39 -6.36 8.73 -14.47
CA GLY A 39 -5.70 9.97 -14.09
C GLY A 39 -6.45 10.69 -12.95
N PRO A 40 -7.51 11.48 -13.22
CA PRO A 40 -8.20 12.26 -12.19
C PRO A 40 -9.04 11.41 -11.20
N TYR A 41 -9.34 10.16 -11.55
CA TYR A 41 -10.10 9.24 -10.73
C TYR A 41 -9.68 7.79 -10.99
N TYR A 42 -9.97 6.91 -10.02
CA TYR A 42 -10.01 5.48 -10.28
C TYR A 42 -11.42 5.13 -10.77
N LEU A 43 -11.51 4.54 -11.96
CA LEU A 43 -12.74 3.95 -12.48
C LEU A 43 -12.88 2.55 -11.89
N VAL A 44 -14.03 2.30 -11.24
CA VAL A 44 -14.42 0.96 -10.81
C VAL A 44 -15.55 0.52 -11.74
N ASP A 45 -15.21 -0.30 -12.72
CA ASP A 45 -16.16 -0.80 -13.73
C ASP A 45 -16.65 -2.18 -13.31
N GLY A 46 -17.95 -2.30 -13.08
CA GLY A 46 -18.59 -3.48 -12.52
C GLY A 46 -20.11 -3.46 -12.75
N PRO A 47 -20.83 -4.48 -12.29
CA PRO A 47 -22.25 -4.59 -12.53
C PRO A 47 -23.04 -3.48 -11.84
N GLN A 48 -24.12 -3.06 -12.51
CA GLN A 48 -25.09 -2.17 -11.91
C GLN A 48 -25.90 -2.93 -10.85
N ILE A 49 -25.88 -2.43 -9.60
CA ILE A 49 -26.62 -3.02 -8.49
C ILE A 49 -27.85 -2.17 -8.20
N ASP A 50 -28.99 -2.54 -8.78
CA ASP A 50 -30.24 -1.76 -8.67
C ASP A 50 -30.97 -1.94 -7.32
N GLU A 51 -30.83 -3.11 -6.72
CA GLU A 51 -31.51 -3.46 -5.45
C GLU A 51 -30.51 -3.99 -4.44
N ILE A 52 -30.63 -3.59 -3.19
CA ILE A 52 -29.78 -4.10 -2.11
C ILE A 52 -30.52 -5.24 -1.41
N PRO A 53 -29.89 -6.41 -1.19
CA PRO A 53 -30.53 -7.50 -0.45
C PRO A 53 -31.07 -7.02 0.91
N SER A 54 -32.35 -7.30 1.21
CA SER A 54 -33.01 -6.85 2.45
C SER A 54 -32.37 -7.38 3.72
N ASP A 55 -31.76 -8.58 3.65
CA ASP A 55 -31.06 -9.23 4.76
C ASP A 55 -29.53 -9.16 4.63
N LEU A 56 -29.00 -8.14 3.94
CA LEU A 56 -27.55 -7.97 3.72
C LEU A 56 -26.76 -8.03 5.04
N GLU A 57 -27.29 -7.41 6.10
CA GLU A 57 -26.66 -7.39 7.43
C GLU A 57 -26.53 -8.77 8.08
N LYS A 58 -27.34 -9.75 7.67
CA LYS A 58 -27.32 -11.14 8.16
C LYS A 58 -26.55 -12.07 7.23
N ASN A 59 -26.17 -11.60 6.04
CA ASN A 59 -25.52 -12.42 5.05
C ASN A 59 -24.06 -12.73 5.45
N THR A 60 -23.70 -14.01 5.49
CA THR A 60 -22.37 -14.46 5.94
C THR A 60 -21.23 -13.96 5.05
N ASN A 61 -21.43 -13.90 3.73
CA ASN A 61 -20.40 -13.40 2.81
C ASN A 61 -20.18 -11.90 3.02
N TRP A 62 -21.26 -11.13 3.22
CA TRP A 62 -21.17 -9.71 3.54
C TRP A 62 -20.46 -9.45 4.88
N ILE A 63 -20.86 -10.18 5.94
CA ILE A 63 -20.24 -10.07 7.26
C ILE A 63 -18.76 -10.45 7.20
N SER A 64 -18.38 -11.43 6.37
CA SER A 64 -17.00 -11.90 6.27
C SER A 64 -16.00 -10.83 5.81
N LEU A 65 -16.46 -9.80 5.09
CA LEU A 65 -15.64 -8.64 4.72
C LEU A 65 -15.10 -7.88 5.96
N PHE A 66 -15.80 -8.02 7.09
CA PHE A 66 -15.51 -7.34 8.34
C PHE A 66 -15.07 -8.32 9.44
N ASP A 67 -14.64 -9.53 9.07
CA ASP A 67 -14.12 -10.52 10.04
C ASP A 67 -12.82 -10.01 10.71
N GLN A 68 -12.62 -10.39 11.97
CA GLN A 68 -11.39 -10.23 12.74
C GLN A 68 -10.17 -10.87 12.10
N ARG A 69 -10.35 -11.89 11.25
CA ARG A 69 -9.26 -12.50 10.46
C ARG A 69 -8.67 -11.55 9.42
N THR A 70 -9.48 -10.60 8.95
CA THR A 70 -8.99 -9.53 8.08
C THR A 70 -8.17 -8.56 8.92
N PRO A 71 -7.00 -8.06 8.45
CA PRO A 71 -6.06 -7.28 9.25
C PRO A 71 -6.51 -5.84 9.58
N TRP A 72 -7.77 -5.64 9.96
CA TRP A 72 -8.34 -4.38 10.44
C TRP A 72 -7.53 -3.75 11.58
N ASN A 73 -6.91 -4.57 12.42
CA ASN A 73 -6.05 -4.09 13.50
C ASN A 73 -4.86 -3.26 12.99
N TYR A 74 -4.43 -3.49 11.75
CA TYR A 74 -3.34 -2.76 11.10
C TYR A 74 -3.80 -1.43 10.49
N ILE A 75 -5.10 -1.30 10.22
CA ILE A 75 -5.71 -0.02 9.83
C ILE A 75 -5.78 0.93 11.02
N PHE A 76 -5.79 0.40 12.24
CA PHE A 76 -5.81 1.19 13.47
C PHE A 76 -4.54 1.00 14.31
N LEU A 77 -3.35 1.01 13.68
CA LEU A 77 -2.06 0.84 14.39
C LEU A 77 -1.73 1.95 15.40
N THR A 78 -2.59 2.94 15.54
CA THR A 78 -2.49 3.96 16.58
C THR A 78 -2.79 3.39 17.97
N THR A 79 -2.71 4.21 19.01
CA THR A 79 -2.84 3.88 20.44
C THR A 79 -4.21 3.36 20.89
N LEU A 80 -5.09 2.97 19.96
CA LEU A 80 -6.38 2.38 20.30
C LEU A 80 -6.20 0.99 20.91
N SER A 81 -6.95 0.71 21.98
CA SER A 81 -7.04 -0.64 22.55
C SER A 81 -7.77 -1.59 21.60
N GLN A 82 -7.58 -2.90 21.76
CA GLN A 82 -8.21 -3.90 20.89
C GLN A 82 -9.75 -3.73 20.84
N ASN A 83 -10.39 -3.55 22.01
CA ASN A 83 -11.83 -3.29 22.10
C ASN A 83 -12.27 -2.02 21.33
N GLN A 84 -11.43 -0.98 21.28
CA GLN A 84 -11.73 0.23 20.51
C GLN A 84 -11.61 -0.03 19.00
N LYS A 85 -10.63 -0.83 18.58
CA LYS A 85 -10.46 -1.22 17.17
C LYS A 85 -11.64 -2.06 16.69
N ASP A 86 -12.09 -3.03 17.49
CA ASP A 86 -13.26 -3.86 17.18
C ASP A 86 -14.53 -3.01 17.06
N LYS A 87 -14.78 -2.09 18.01
CA LYS A 87 -15.90 -1.15 17.93
C LYS A 87 -15.84 -0.26 16.68
N LYS A 88 -14.65 0.21 16.30
CA LYS A 88 -14.45 1.01 15.09
C LYS A 88 -14.76 0.21 13.84
N ARG A 89 -14.31 -1.05 13.76
CA ARG A 89 -14.65 -1.95 12.65
C ARG A 89 -16.17 -2.13 12.52
N GLU A 90 -16.86 -2.42 13.62
CA GLU A 90 -18.32 -2.56 13.64
C GLU A 90 -19.04 -1.26 13.24
N GLU A 91 -18.53 -0.10 13.65
CA GLU A 91 -19.04 1.21 13.24
C GLU A 91 -18.95 1.38 11.72
N TYR A 92 -17.80 1.07 11.11
CA TYR A 92 -17.62 1.19 9.66
C TYR A 92 -18.41 0.13 8.86
N GLN A 93 -18.57 -1.08 9.40
CA GLN A 93 -19.48 -2.09 8.81
C GLN A 93 -20.92 -1.57 8.75
N LYS A 94 -21.43 -1.02 9.86
CA LYS A 94 -22.78 -0.45 9.92
C LYS A 94 -22.91 0.75 8.97
N GLU A 95 -21.90 1.60 8.91
CA GLU A 95 -21.90 2.75 7.99
C GLU A 95 -22.02 2.32 6.52
N ILE A 96 -21.23 1.33 6.07
CA ILE A 96 -21.33 0.82 4.69
C ILE A 96 -22.70 0.17 4.49
N THR A 97 -23.12 -0.71 5.39
CA THR A 97 -24.37 -1.47 5.25
C THR A 97 -25.58 -0.54 5.18
N ASN A 98 -25.67 0.44 6.08
CA ASN A 98 -26.81 1.35 6.17
C ASN A 98 -26.84 2.40 5.05
N LYS A 99 -25.68 2.77 4.50
CA LYS A 99 -25.57 3.82 3.47
C LYS A 99 -25.19 3.27 2.10
N ILE A 100 -25.28 1.97 1.87
CA ILE A 100 -24.80 1.35 0.63
C ILE A 100 -25.48 1.96 -0.60
N SER A 101 -26.79 2.18 -0.58
CA SER A 101 -27.52 2.81 -1.69
C SER A 101 -27.04 4.24 -1.96
N ASP A 102 -26.74 5.01 -0.90
CA ASP A 102 -26.21 6.37 -1.03
C ASP A 102 -24.77 6.36 -1.55
N ILE A 103 -23.95 5.40 -1.11
CA ILE A 103 -22.60 5.17 -1.61
C ILE A 103 -22.65 4.89 -3.12
N LEU A 104 -23.41 3.89 -3.55
CA LEU A 104 -23.51 3.54 -4.97
C LEU A 104 -24.01 4.72 -5.81
N ARG A 105 -25.03 5.45 -5.32
CA ARG A 105 -25.56 6.63 -6.00
C ARG A 105 -24.53 7.77 -6.09
N ASN A 106 -23.77 8.03 -5.03
CA ASN A 106 -22.78 9.10 -5.02
C ASN A 106 -21.59 8.78 -5.92
N TYR A 107 -21.11 7.55 -5.89
CA TYR A 107 -19.98 7.10 -6.70
C TYR A 107 -20.34 6.87 -8.18
N GLY A 108 -21.61 6.61 -8.49
CA GLY A 108 -22.12 6.61 -9.86
C GLY A 108 -22.23 8.01 -10.49
N ARG A 109 -22.12 9.10 -9.71
CA ARG A 109 -22.12 10.47 -10.23
C ARG A 109 -20.71 10.89 -10.63
N LEU A 110 -20.55 11.28 -11.90
CA LEU A 110 -19.34 11.94 -12.37
C LEU A 110 -19.01 13.17 -11.50
N GLY A 111 -17.75 13.29 -11.09
CA GLY A 111 -17.27 14.43 -10.33
C GLY A 111 -17.39 14.32 -8.80
N TYR A 112 -17.89 13.22 -8.24
CA TYR A 112 -17.88 13.03 -6.79
C TYR A 112 -16.43 12.98 -6.23
N VAL A 113 -16.12 13.93 -5.35
CA VAL A 113 -14.85 14.03 -4.61
C VAL A 113 -15.19 14.06 -3.11
N PRO A 114 -14.64 13.16 -2.28
CA PRO A 114 -14.75 13.29 -0.83
C PRO A 114 -14.13 14.60 -0.37
N LYS A 115 -14.89 15.41 0.37
CA LYS A 115 -14.36 16.65 0.94
C LYS A 115 -13.48 16.31 2.15
N ILE A 116 -12.18 16.57 2.05
CA ILE A 116 -11.26 16.45 3.18
C ILE A 116 -11.23 17.78 3.92
N VAL A 117 -11.42 17.76 5.24
CA VAL A 117 -11.41 18.96 6.08
C VAL A 117 -10.41 18.83 7.21
N ALA A 118 -9.88 19.96 7.66
CA ALA A 118 -9.05 20.03 8.85
C ALA A 118 -9.93 20.29 10.09
N GLU A 119 -9.63 19.62 11.21
CA GLU A 119 -10.49 19.65 12.40
C GLU A 119 -10.72 21.05 12.98
N SER A 120 -9.76 21.97 12.88
CA SER A 120 -9.96 23.35 13.39
C SER A 120 -10.91 24.16 12.51
N SER A 121 -10.87 23.90 11.20
CA SER A 121 -11.77 24.51 10.21
C SER A 121 -13.19 23.93 10.28
N ALA A 122 -13.33 22.74 10.86
CA ALA A 122 -14.57 21.96 10.89
C ALA A 122 -15.40 22.16 12.19
N GLY A 123 -14.77 22.62 13.28
CA GLY A 123 -15.40 22.73 14.60
C GLY A 123 -15.89 21.37 15.15
N ARG A 124 -16.57 21.36 16.32
CA ARG A 124 -17.20 20.14 16.88
C ARG A 124 -18.36 19.60 16.03
N ASN A 125 -18.84 20.35 15.05
CA ASN A 125 -20.06 20.06 14.32
C ASN A 125 -19.87 19.00 13.22
N GLU A 126 -18.68 18.86 12.60
CA GLU A 126 -18.53 17.91 11.49
C GLU A 126 -18.38 16.44 11.89
N LYS A 127 -17.77 16.13 13.05
CA LYS A 127 -17.82 14.76 13.62
C LYS A 127 -19.27 14.30 13.87
N SER A 128 -20.11 15.24 14.30
CA SER A 128 -21.56 15.06 14.46
C SER A 128 -22.29 15.02 13.11
N ALA A 129 -21.73 15.63 12.06
CA ALA A 129 -22.26 15.66 10.69
C ALA A 129 -21.78 14.49 9.81
N GLY A 130 -21.24 13.42 10.41
CA GLY A 130 -20.88 12.20 9.69
C GLY A 130 -19.46 12.17 9.12
N TYR A 131 -18.54 12.97 9.67
CA TYR A 131 -17.10 12.87 9.37
C TYR A 131 -16.38 12.07 10.46
N ASP A 132 -15.24 11.48 10.11
CA ASP A 132 -14.34 10.83 11.07
C ASP A 132 -12.88 11.07 10.70
N THR A 133 -11.99 10.66 11.60
CA THR A 133 -10.55 10.87 11.52
C THR A 133 -9.90 9.93 10.50
N ILE A 134 -9.07 10.50 9.63
CA ILE A 134 -8.16 9.73 8.77
C ILE A 134 -6.96 9.26 9.61
N TYR A 135 -6.73 7.95 9.67
CA TYR A 135 -5.60 7.36 10.39
C TYR A 135 -4.32 7.31 9.53
N MET A 136 -3.16 7.50 10.18
CA MET A 136 -1.84 7.56 9.54
C MET A 136 -1.38 6.26 8.87
N SER A 137 -1.98 5.14 9.26
CA SER A 137 -1.83 3.82 8.64
C SER A 137 -2.33 3.80 7.20
N ILE A 138 -3.40 4.57 6.92
CA ILE A 138 -3.99 4.70 5.59
C ILE A 138 -3.41 5.91 4.86
N GLU A 139 -3.09 6.99 5.57
CA GLU A 139 -2.47 8.16 4.94
C GLU A 139 -1.52 8.83 5.92
N VAL A 140 -0.21 8.67 5.69
CA VAL A 140 0.84 9.22 6.57
C VAL A 140 0.76 10.74 6.72
N ARG A 141 0.27 11.47 5.71
CA ARG A 141 0.01 12.92 5.80
C ARG A 141 -1.03 13.27 6.88
N ALA A 142 -1.85 12.31 7.29
CA ALA A 142 -2.77 12.46 8.42
C ALA A 142 -2.07 12.35 9.79
N GLY A 143 -0.76 12.08 9.85
CA GLY A 143 0.04 12.05 11.07
C GLY A 143 0.36 13.44 11.64
N LYS A 144 0.45 13.56 12.97
CA LYS A 144 0.83 14.83 13.63
C LYS A 144 2.19 15.32 13.10
N GLY A 145 2.31 16.63 12.83
CA GLY A 145 3.52 17.28 12.31
C GLY A 145 3.70 17.27 10.79
N LEU A 146 2.90 16.51 10.03
CA LEU A 146 2.89 16.51 8.55
C LEU A 146 1.64 17.20 7.97
N ARG A 147 0.72 17.65 8.82
CA ARG A 147 -0.56 18.25 8.43
C ARG A 147 -0.39 19.76 8.24
N SER A 148 0.01 20.22 7.07
CA SER A 148 -0.19 21.63 6.71
C SER A 148 -0.48 21.80 5.21
N PHE A 149 -1.50 22.63 4.91
CA PHE A 149 -1.71 23.20 3.58
C PHE A 149 -0.86 24.47 3.36
N VAL A 150 -0.25 25.03 4.42
CA VAL A 150 0.47 26.31 4.42
C VAL A 150 1.79 26.17 5.17
N ARG A 151 2.90 26.62 4.57
CA ARG A 151 4.29 26.45 5.03
C ARG A 151 4.77 27.44 6.13
N ASP A 152 3.95 28.39 6.56
CA ASP A 152 4.47 29.58 7.25
C ASP A 152 4.40 29.60 8.78
N LYS A 153 3.84 28.58 9.46
CA LYS A 153 3.89 28.50 10.92
C LYS A 153 4.10 27.07 11.41
N TYR A 154 5.08 26.89 12.31
CA TYR A 154 5.27 25.64 13.03
C TYR A 154 4.09 25.41 13.97
N GLY A 155 3.25 24.44 13.67
CA GLY A 155 2.16 23.95 14.51
C GLY A 155 2.07 22.44 14.38
N GLU A 156 1.53 21.73 15.39
CA GLU A 156 1.41 20.26 15.40
C GLU A 156 0.57 19.68 14.23
N GLY A 157 -0.03 20.55 13.42
CA GLY A 157 -0.85 20.19 12.29
C GLY A 157 -2.24 19.69 12.71
N GLU A 158 -3.25 19.99 11.90
CA GLU A 158 -4.65 19.69 12.25
C GLU A 158 -5.07 18.28 11.85
N GLN A 159 -5.90 17.63 12.67
CA GLN A 159 -6.42 16.31 12.34
C GLN A 159 -7.24 16.39 11.05
N LEU A 160 -6.90 15.55 10.08
CA LEU A 160 -7.65 15.46 8.82
C LEU A 160 -8.86 14.56 9.03
N LEU A 161 -10.01 15.05 8.57
CA LEU A 161 -11.29 14.37 8.62
C LEU A 161 -11.82 14.15 7.19
N ALA A 162 -12.54 13.05 7.01
CA ALA A 162 -13.27 12.73 5.78
C ALA A 162 -14.65 12.17 6.12
N PRO A 163 -15.61 12.17 5.16
CA PRO A 163 -16.91 11.58 5.40
C PRO A 163 -16.78 10.11 5.77
N LYS A 164 -17.57 9.65 6.75
CA LYS A 164 -17.50 8.29 7.28
C LYS A 164 -17.69 7.23 6.20
N ALA A 165 -18.62 7.43 5.26
CA ALA A 165 -18.82 6.50 4.15
C ALA A 165 -17.55 6.29 3.30
N ASP A 166 -16.85 7.37 2.95
CA ASP A 166 -15.60 7.32 2.18
C ASP A 166 -14.47 6.68 2.98
N LEU A 167 -14.40 6.98 4.28
CA LEU A 167 -13.44 6.36 5.19
C LEU A 167 -13.70 4.88 5.38
N SER A 168 -14.95 4.46 5.52
CA SER A 168 -15.30 3.05 5.65
C SER A 168 -14.84 2.27 4.43
N LEU A 169 -15.04 2.81 3.21
CA LEU A 169 -14.54 2.21 1.98
C LEU A 169 -13.01 2.16 1.96
N ALA A 170 -12.32 3.26 2.31
CA ALA A 170 -10.87 3.26 2.37
C ALA A 170 -10.32 2.28 3.42
N TYR A 171 -10.97 2.14 4.56
CA TYR A 171 -10.55 1.20 5.60
C TYR A 171 -10.84 -0.24 5.22
N LEU A 172 -11.97 -0.51 4.56
CA LEU A 172 -12.26 -1.81 3.99
C LEU A 172 -11.20 -2.19 2.93
N GLY A 173 -10.93 -1.30 1.98
CA GLY A 173 -9.91 -1.57 0.96
C GLY A 173 -8.51 -1.71 1.53
N GLY A 174 -8.12 -0.86 2.49
CA GLY A 174 -6.84 -1.00 3.17
C GLY A 174 -6.73 -2.32 3.95
N ALA A 175 -7.81 -2.75 4.60
CA ALA A 175 -7.82 -3.99 5.39
C ALA A 175 -7.68 -5.23 4.50
N HIS A 176 -8.24 -5.22 3.30
CA HIS A 176 -8.19 -6.37 2.38
C HIS A 176 -6.98 -6.36 1.45
N PHE A 177 -6.55 -5.18 1.00
CA PHE A 177 -5.60 -5.08 -0.11
C PHE A 177 -4.23 -4.51 0.27
N MET A 178 -4.07 -3.92 1.45
CA MET A 178 -2.77 -3.39 1.85
C MET A 178 -1.96 -4.48 2.55
N HIS A 179 -0.77 -4.80 2.02
CA HIS A 179 0.13 -5.77 2.64
C HIS A 179 1.03 -5.07 3.66
N TRP A 180 0.85 -5.40 4.94
CA TRP A 180 1.71 -4.94 6.04
C TRP A 180 2.91 -5.84 6.26
N ILE A 181 4.10 -5.28 6.13
CA ILE A 181 5.37 -5.97 6.35
C ILE A 181 6.04 -5.40 7.60
N TRP A 182 6.39 -6.29 8.51
CA TRP A 182 6.97 -5.96 9.82
C TRP A 182 8.46 -6.22 9.84
N GLY A 183 9.25 -5.14 9.97
CA GLY A 183 10.67 -5.11 10.32
C GLY A 183 10.93 -4.04 11.37
N ASP A 184 12.03 -3.30 11.26
CA ASP A 184 12.31 -2.13 12.12
C ASP A 184 11.26 -1.02 11.94
N ALA A 185 10.66 -0.96 10.74
CA ALA A 185 9.45 -0.22 10.44
C ALA A 185 8.31 -1.18 10.09
N ALA A 186 7.08 -0.76 10.35
CA ALA A 186 5.88 -1.35 9.78
C ALA A 186 5.56 -0.65 8.46
N VAL A 187 5.61 -1.38 7.35
CA VAL A 187 5.40 -0.83 6.01
C VAL A 187 4.12 -1.41 5.42
N GLY A 188 3.10 -0.57 5.22
CA GLY A 188 1.90 -0.91 4.46
C GLY A 188 2.10 -0.59 2.99
N ILE A 189 1.96 -1.59 2.12
CA ILE A 189 2.18 -1.48 0.67
C ILE A 189 0.88 -1.79 -0.06
N LEU A 190 0.54 -0.96 -1.05
CA LEU A 190 -0.58 -1.16 -1.95
C LEU A 190 -0.14 -0.96 -3.40
N PRO A 191 -0.20 -1.99 -4.26
CA PRO A 191 -0.05 -1.80 -5.70
C PRO A 191 -1.16 -0.90 -6.25
N ALA A 192 -0.79 0.26 -6.79
CA ALA A 192 -1.75 1.16 -7.43
C ALA A 192 -2.21 0.54 -8.75
N PRO A 193 -3.52 0.35 -8.97
CA PRO A 193 -4.00 -0.22 -10.21
C PRO A 193 -3.73 0.78 -11.34
N GLU A 194 -3.11 0.32 -12.43
CA GLU A 194 -3.19 1.03 -13.71
C GLU A 194 -4.42 0.54 -14.44
N ARG A 195 -4.53 -0.78 -14.61
CA ARG A 195 -5.75 -1.48 -15.01
C ARG A 195 -5.69 -2.91 -14.52
N ILE A 196 -6.63 -3.32 -13.67
CA ILE A 196 -6.63 -4.66 -13.06
C ILE A 196 -8.03 -5.28 -13.08
N ILE A 197 -8.07 -6.61 -13.00
CA ILE A 197 -9.28 -7.36 -12.66
C ILE A 197 -9.20 -7.71 -11.18
N LEU A 198 -10.23 -7.39 -10.39
CA LEU A 198 -10.20 -7.56 -8.93
C LEU A 198 -9.91 -9.00 -8.51
N SER A 199 -10.52 -9.98 -9.18
CA SER A 199 -10.34 -11.40 -8.86
C SER A 199 -8.90 -11.88 -9.06
N SER A 200 -8.24 -11.51 -10.15
CA SER A 200 -6.83 -11.90 -10.35
C SER A 200 -5.88 -11.08 -9.47
N HIS A 201 -6.27 -9.88 -9.03
CA HIS A 201 -5.50 -9.16 -8.00
C HIS A 201 -5.50 -9.94 -6.67
N PHE A 202 -6.63 -10.52 -6.24
CA PHE A 202 -6.66 -11.39 -5.06
C PHE A 202 -5.71 -12.59 -5.16
N GLU A 203 -5.62 -13.22 -6.33
CA GLU A 203 -4.68 -14.33 -6.56
C GLU A 203 -3.23 -13.87 -6.37
N ILE A 204 -2.86 -12.73 -6.96
CA ILE A 204 -1.51 -12.16 -6.86
C ILE A 204 -1.20 -11.82 -5.40
N GLN A 205 -2.13 -11.21 -4.68
CA GLN A 205 -1.92 -10.90 -3.27
C GLN A 205 -1.61 -12.13 -2.44
N LYS A 206 -2.38 -13.20 -2.63
CA LYS A 206 -2.15 -14.47 -1.92
C LYS A 206 -0.73 -15.00 -2.17
N LEU A 207 -0.26 -14.97 -3.42
CA LEU A 207 1.09 -15.39 -3.78
C LEU A 207 2.16 -14.47 -3.15
N LEU A 208 1.89 -13.16 -3.08
CA LEU A 208 2.82 -12.20 -2.46
C LEU A 208 2.91 -12.34 -0.93
N LEU A 209 1.87 -12.83 -0.26
CA LEU A 209 1.89 -13.12 1.19
C LEU A 209 2.81 -14.31 1.53
N GLU A 210 2.99 -15.24 0.60
CA GLU A 210 3.82 -16.45 0.79
C GLU A 210 5.32 -16.18 0.56
N ASN A 211 5.64 -15.09 -0.14
CA ASN A 211 7.02 -14.74 -0.47
C ASN A 211 7.79 -14.18 0.73
N ARG A 212 9.05 -14.61 0.88
CA ARG A 212 9.98 -14.00 1.84
C ARG A 212 10.36 -12.61 1.36
N ILE A 213 10.31 -11.64 2.27
CA ILE A 213 10.70 -10.24 2.03
C ILE A 213 11.91 -9.91 2.89
N ASN A 214 12.92 -9.27 2.29
CA ASN A 214 14.04 -8.66 2.98
C ASN A 214 13.55 -7.44 3.78
N LYS A 215 13.82 -7.45 5.09
CA LYS A 215 13.24 -6.50 6.06
C LYS A 215 14.26 -5.53 6.65
N LEU A 216 15.44 -5.40 6.03
CA LEU A 216 16.53 -4.56 6.54
C LEU A 216 16.18 -3.08 6.60
N SER A 217 15.34 -2.61 5.70
CA SER A 217 14.96 -1.21 5.57
C SER A 217 13.69 -1.05 4.75
N ILE A 218 13.10 0.14 4.76
CA ILE A 218 11.90 0.45 3.97
C ILE A 218 12.19 0.24 2.47
N ILE A 219 13.35 0.68 1.96
CA ILE A 219 13.69 0.56 0.54
C ILE A 219 13.92 -0.90 0.11
N THR A 220 14.52 -1.72 0.99
CA THR A 220 14.72 -3.16 0.71
C THR A 220 13.40 -3.93 0.72
N ILE A 221 12.49 -3.59 1.63
CA ILE A 221 11.12 -4.12 1.64
C ILE A 221 10.41 -3.80 0.31
N LEU A 222 10.42 -2.53 -0.11
CA LEU A 222 9.72 -2.09 -1.32
C LEU A 222 10.32 -2.71 -2.59
N ALA A 223 11.65 -2.70 -2.72
CA ALA A 223 12.32 -3.24 -3.88
C ALA A 223 12.14 -4.77 -3.99
N ASN A 224 12.27 -5.49 -2.87
CA ASN A 224 12.04 -6.93 -2.88
C ASN A 224 10.55 -7.26 -3.17
N TYR A 225 9.61 -6.49 -2.62
CA TYR A 225 8.19 -6.63 -2.95
C TYR A 225 7.94 -6.39 -4.44
N ALA A 226 8.53 -5.34 -5.02
CA ALA A 226 8.41 -5.03 -6.45
C ALA A 226 8.93 -6.16 -7.33
N VAL A 227 10.08 -6.77 -6.99
CA VAL A 227 10.62 -7.94 -7.70
C VAL A 227 9.64 -9.12 -7.64
N ASN A 228 9.07 -9.40 -6.47
CA ASN A 228 8.11 -10.49 -6.30
C ASN A 228 6.84 -10.24 -7.11
N LEU A 229 6.30 -9.02 -7.07
CA LEU A 229 5.15 -8.63 -7.88
C LEU A 229 5.46 -8.77 -9.37
N ALA A 230 6.59 -8.22 -9.82
CA ALA A 230 7.00 -8.27 -11.21
C ALA A 230 7.13 -9.71 -11.74
N GLU A 231 7.72 -10.60 -10.95
CA GLU A 231 7.85 -12.01 -11.31
C GLU A 231 6.49 -12.71 -11.44
N GLU A 232 5.55 -12.46 -10.53
CA GLU A 232 4.20 -13.07 -10.60
C GLU A 232 3.42 -12.54 -11.82
N ILE A 233 3.52 -11.25 -12.13
CA ILE A 233 2.95 -10.68 -13.35
C ILE A 233 3.58 -11.30 -14.61
N ARG A 234 4.92 -11.43 -14.62
CA ARG A 234 5.65 -12.04 -15.74
C ARG A 234 5.19 -13.48 -16.00
N LYS A 235 5.07 -14.30 -14.96
CA LYS A 235 4.56 -15.68 -15.06
C LYS A 235 3.16 -15.70 -15.67
N LYS A 236 2.24 -14.88 -15.14
CA LYS A 236 0.86 -14.79 -15.64
C LYS A 236 0.81 -14.31 -17.11
N LYS A 237 1.65 -13.36 -17.51
CA LYS A 237 1.79 -12.93 -18.93
C LYS A 237 2.31 -14.05 -19.83
N ALA A 238 3.24 -14.87 -19.35
CA ALA A 238 3.76 -16.01 -20.11
C ALA A 238 2.70 -17.12 -20.28
N ASP A 239 1.88 -17.36 -19.26
CA ASP A 239 0.84 -18.38 -19.26
C ASP A 239 -0.45 -17.95 -20.02
N CYS A 240 -0.71 -16.64 -20.10
CA CYS A 240 -1.93 -16.09 -20.69
C CYS A 240 -1.62 -14.86 -21.55
N THR A 241 -1.69 -15.01 -22.88
CA THR A 241 -1.41 -13.93 -23.84
C THR A 241 -2.35 -12.73 -23.72
N SER A 242 -3.55 -12.91 -23.15
CA SER A 242 -4.52 -11.83 -22.89
C SER A 242 -4.39 -11.21 -21.50
N TYR A 243 -3.32 -11.49 -20.75
CA TYR A 243 -3.12 -10.93 -19.42
C TYR A 243 -2.82 -9.43 -19.51
N ALA A 244 -3.80 -8.62 -19.13
CA ALA A 244 -3.75 -7.16 -19.24
C ALA A 244 -3.59 -6.44 -17.90
N GLN A 245 -3.34 -7.17 -16.79
CA GLN A 245 -3.19 -6.48 -15.51
C GLN A 245 -1.89 -5.69 -15.47
N SER A 246 -2.00 -4.43 -15.07
CA SER A 246 -0.86 -3.55 -14.85
C SER A 246 -1.05 -2.71 -13.58
N TYR A 247 0.07 -2.39 -12.96
CA TYR A 247 0.16 -1.55 -11.78
C TYR A 247 1.14 -0.43 -12.06
N SER A 248 0.75 0.82 -11.84
CA SER A 248 1.61 1.95 -12.18
C SER A 248 2.80 2.10 -11.21
N LYS A 249 2.56 1.82 -9.93
CA LYS A 249 3.49 2.06 -8.82
C LYS A 249 3.06 1.27 -7.57
N LEU A 250 3.97 1.13 -6.60
CA LEU A 250 3.58 0.77 -5.24
C LEU A 250 3.38 2.06 -4.44
N ILE A 251 2.24 2.20 -3.78
CA ILE A 251 2.00 3.23 -2.78
C ILE A 251 2.39 2.63 -1.44
N TYR A 252 3.13 3.37 -0.61
CA TYR A 252 3.50 2.87 0.70
C TYR A 252 3.42 3.90 1.82
N ASN A 253 3.11 3.40 3.01
CA ASN A 253 3.16 4.11 4.28
C ASN A 253 4.08 3.33 5.22
N ALA A 254 5.05 4.00 5.84
CA ALA A 254 5.94 3.41 6.82
C ALA A 254 5.77 4.08 8.19
N LEU A 255 5.58 3.26 9.22
CA LEU A 255 5.47 3.68 10.61
C LEU A 255 6.63 3.08 11.40
N VAL A 256 7.19 3.85 12.33
CA VAL A 256 8.20 3.37 13.29
C VAL A 256 7.66 3.47 14.70
N LYS A 257 8.09 2.55 15.55
CA LYS A 257 7.66 2.53 16.94
C LYS A 257 8.59 3.41 17.77
N THR A 258 8.05 4.43 18.43
CA THR A 258 8.76 5.28 19.40
C THR A 258 8.13 5.10 20.77
N GLY A 259 8.79 4.31 21.63
CA GLY A 259 8.20 3.86 22.90
C GLY A 259 6.99 2.95 22.66
N ALA A 260 5.83 3.28 23.23
CA ALA A 260 4.59 2.52 23.04
C ALA A 260 3.78 2.96 21.80
N GLN A 261 4.17 4.06 21.13
CA GLN A 261 3.36 4.68 20.07
C GLN A 261 4.01 4.52 18.69
N TRP A 262 3.18 4.22 17.69
CA TRP A 262 3.59 4.29 16.29
C TRP A 262 3.56 5.73 15.78
N LYS A 263 4.63 6.13 15.09
CA LYS A 263 4.79 7.45 14.47
C LYS A 263 5.06 7.31 12.98
N PRO A 264 4.66 8.29 12.16
CA PRO A 264 5.06 8.36 10.77
C PRO A 264 6.58 8.31 10.63
N ALA A 265 7.09 7.46 9.74
CA ALA A 265 8.50 7.42 9.36
C ALA A 265 8.69 8.01 7.97
N SER A 266 8.02 7.42 6.98
CA SER A 266 8.03 7.89 5.60
C SER A 266 6.78 7.40 4.87
N ALA A 267 6.52 7.98 3.71
CA ALA A 267 5.53 7.52 2.76
C ALA A 267 5.96 7.94 1.36
N GLY A 268 5.46 7.26 0.35
CA GLY A 268 5.84 7.61 -1.01
C GLY A 268 5.31 6.65 -2.05
N LEU A 269 5.89 6.80 -3.23
CA LEU A 269 5.58 6.03 -4.42
C LEU A 269 6.86 5.32 -4.85
N PHE A 270 6.80 4.00 -5.02
CA PHE A 270 7.88 3.21 -5.59
C PHE A 270 7.53 2.91 -7.06
N PRO A 271 8.37 3.32 -8.02
CA PRO A 271 8.08 3.15 -9.43
C PRO A 271 8.17 1.68 -9.86
N LEU A 272 7.27 1.23 -10.74
CA LEU A 272 7.31 -0.12 -11.31
C LEU A 272 7.68 -0.16 -12.80
N GLY A 273 7.76 1.00 -13.46
CA GLY A 273 7.99 1.09 -14.91
C GLY A 273 9.24 0.35 -15.41
N PHE A 274 10.33 0.38 -14.66
CA PHE A 274 11.56 -0.34 -15.01
C PHE A 274 11.35 -1.86 -15.08
N PHE A 275 10.56 -2.42 -14.16
CA PHE A 275 10.24 -3.85 -14.16
C PHE A 275 9.35 -4.24 -15.34
N TRP A 276 8.37 -3.39 -15.67
CA TRP A 276 7.48 -3.61 -16.81
C TRP A 276 8.23 -3.55 -18.13
N GLN A 277 9.11 -2.56 -18.29
CA GLN A 277 9.96 -2.46 -19.45
C GLN A 277 10.79 -3.74 -19.64
N MET A 278 11.40 -4.27 -18.58
CA MET A 278 12.17 -5.53 -18.68
C MET A 278 11.32 -6.72 -19.11
N ILE A 279 10.09 -6.84 -18.59
CA ILE A 279 9.18 -7.93 -18.94
C ILE A 279 8.72 -7.83 -20.39
N ASP A 280 8.45 -6.62 -20.86
CA ASP A 280 7.95 -6.37 -22.22
C ASP A 280 9.07 -6.44 -23.27
N ASP A 281 10.31 -6.02 -22.93
CA ASP A 281 11.48 -6.08 -23.81
C ASP A 281 11.98 -7.52 -24.01
N ASP A 282 12.17 -8.29 -22.93
CA ASP A 282 12.57 -9.70 -22.99
C ASP A 282 12.09 -10.48 -21.75
N ASN A 283 10.89 -11.06 -21.88
CA ASN A 283 10.28 -11.86 -20.82
C ASN A 283 11.21 -13.02 -20.35
N ARG A 284 11.90 -13.72 -21.27
CA ARG A 284 12.75 -14.86 -20.89
C ARG A 284 13.97 -14.41 -20.10
N ASN A 285 14.65 -13.37 -20.55
CA ASN A 285 15.80 -12.83 -19.83
C ASN A 285 15.38 -12.22 -18.48
N SER A 286 14.21 -11.57 -18.41
CA SER A 286 13.68 -11.02 -17.16
C SER A 286 13.50 -12.06 -16.06
N GLU A 287 13.17 -13.33 -16.42
CA GLU A 287 13.07 -14.43 -15.47
C GLU A 287 14.40 -14.71 -14.76
N GLU A 288 15.49 -14.80 -15.52
CA GLU A 288 16.80 -15.04 -14.95
C GLU A 288 17.25 -13.87 -14.06
N ILE A 289 16.99 -12.63 -14.50
CA ILE A 289 17.33 -11.44 -13.73
C ILE A 289 16.56 -11.40 -12.41
N PHE A 290 15.24 -11.62 -12.42
CA PHE A 290 14.44 -11.64 -11.19
C PHE A 290 14.87 -12.77 -10.24
N ARG A 291 15.22 -13.94 -10.78
CA ARG A 291 15.79 -15.05 -9.98
C ARG A 291 17.10 -14.63 -9.30
N VAL A 292 18.01 -13.96 -10.01
CA VAL A 292 19.26 -13.44 -9.44
C VAL A 292 18.97 -12.40 -8.35
N TRP A 293 18.07 -11.45 -8.61
CA TRP A 293 17.72 -10.42 -7.63
C TRP A 293 17.09 -10.99 -6.36
N LYS A 294 16.17 -11.96 -6.48
CA LYS A 294 15.62 -12.68 -5.32
C LYS A 294 16.71 -13.35 -4.48
N ASN A 295 17.66 -14.02 -5.12
CA ASN A 295 18.80 -14.64 -4.44
C ASN A 295 19.68 -13.60 -3.74
N LEU A 296 19.90 -12.43 -4.35
CA LEU A 296 20.64 -11.33 -3.73
C LEU A 296 19.91 -10.76 -2.50
N PHE A 297 18.59 -10.62 -2.55
CA PHE A 297 17.79 -10.23 -1.39
C PHE A 297 17.85 -11.27 -0.27
N GLU A 298 17.79 -12.56 -0.59
CA GLU A 298 17.92 -13.64 0.40
C GLU A 298 19.30 -13.65 1.05
N LYS A 299 20.37 -13.55 0.25
CA LYS A 299 21.74 -13.45 0.74
C LYS A 299 21.97 -12.17 1.55
N GLY A 300 21.34 -11.07 1.14
CA GLY A 300 21.41 -9.80 1.84
C GLY A 300 20.77 -9.81 3.23
N ASN A 301 19.87 -10.76 3.53
CA ASN A 301 19.35 -10.94 4.89
C ASN A 301 20.38 -11.51 5.88
N GLN A 302 21.54 -11.97 5.40
CA GLN A 302 22.59 -12.51 6.26
C GLN A 302 23.46 -11.38 6.79
N LYS A 303 23.88 -11.51 8.06
CA LYS A 303 24.79 -10.57 8.69
C LYS A 303 26.07 -10.40 7.86
N SER A 304 26.53 -9.15 7.72
CA SER A 304 27.72 -8.76 6.93
C SER A 304 27.54 -8.90 5.40
N ARG A 305 26.30 -8.96 4.91
CA ARG A 305 25.94 -9.01 3.48
C ARG A 305 24.79 -8.06 3.13
N GLU A 306 24.38 -7.22 4.07
CA GLU A 306 23.23 -6.31 3.98
C GLU A 306 23.38 -5.35 2.78
N ASP A 307 24.60 -4.91 2.49
CA ASP A 307 24.95 -4.05 1.36
C ASP A 307 24.48 -4.59 0.01
N LEU A 308 24.39 -5.92 -0.15
CA LEU A 308 23.88 -6.53 -1.39
C LEU A 308 22.42 -6.13 -1.61
N ALA A 309 21.59 -6.28 -0.58
CA ALA A 309 20.19 -5.92 -0.66
C ALA A 309 20.02 -4.40 -0.76
N PHE A 310 20.78 -3.62 0.01
CA PHE A 310 20.69 -2.16 -0.03
C PHE A 310 21.06 -1.58 -1.40
N SER A 311 22.24 -1.92 -1.93
CA SER A 311 22.69 -1.40 -3.22
C SER A 311 21.78 -1.82 -4.38
N LEU A 312 21.28 -3.05 -4.35
CA LEU A 312 20.28 -3.52 -5.31
C LEU A 312 18.99 -2.69 -5.19
N SER A 313 18.53 -2.43 -3.97
CA SER A 313 17.30 -1.66 -3.74
C SER A 313 17.42 -0.22 -4.22
N GLU A 314 18.57 0.42 -4.02
CA GLU A 314 18.84 1.76 -4.58
C GLU A 314 18.79 1.74 -6.11
N PHE A 315 19.44 0.78 -6.76
CA PHE A 315 19.38 0.62 -8.21
C PHE A 315 17.94 0.43 -8.71
N LEU A 316 17.18 -0.46 -8.07
CA LEU A 316 15.80 -0.73 -8.47
C LEU A 316 14.85 0.45 -8.23
N THR A 317 15.14 1.28 -7.24
CA THR A 317 14.35 2.50 -6.97
C THR A 317 14.68 3.61 -7.96
N TYR A 318 15.96 3.76 -8.31
CA TYR A 318 16.47 4.81 -9.19
C TYR A 318 17.40 4.21 -10.26
N PRO A 319 16.86 3.54 -11.29
CA PRO A 319 17.66 2.83 -12.27
C PRO A 319 18.42 3.83 -13.16
N ASN A 320 19.69 4.07 -12.83
CA ASN A 320 20.59 4.93 -13.58
C ASN A 320 22.01 4.37 -13.53
N LEU A 321 22.92 4.96 -14.31
CA LEU A 321 24.30 4.47 -14.42
C LEU A 321 25.01 4.44 -13.06
N THR A 322 24.86 5.48 -12.24
CA THR A 322 25.53 5.59 -10.94
C THR A 322 25.05 4.53 -9.96
N SER A 323 23.74 4.31 -9.86
CA SER A 323 23.19 3.29 -8.96
C SER A 323 23.51 1.86 -9.44
N LEU A 324 23.56 1.64 -10.76
CA LEU A 324 24.02 0.39 -11.34
C LEU A 324 25.50 0.10 -11.04
N GLU A 325 26.38 1.09 -11.26
CA GLU A 325 27.82 0.97 -10.96
C GLU A 325 28.05 0.67 -9.49
N ASN A 326 27.33 1.35 -8.58
CA ASN A 326 27.39 1.07 -7.15
C ASN A 326 26.97 -0.37 -6.84
N HIS A 327 25.84 -0.84 -7.38
CA HIS A 327 25.38 -2.20 -7.19
C HIS A 327 26.38 -3.24 -7.73
N MET A 328 26.90 -3.03 -8.95
CA MET A 328 27.89 -3.90 -9.57
C MET A 328 29.16 -4.00 -8.72
N ASN A 329 29.65 -2.88 -8.20
CA ASN A 329 30.84 -2.87 -7.34
C ASN A 329 30.63 -3.70 -6.06
N VAL A 330 29.46 -3.58 -5.41
CA VAL A 330 29.11 -4.37 -4.23
C VAL A 330 28.98 -5.86 -4.58
N HIS A 331 28.28 -6.18 -5.67
CA HIS A 331 28.06 -7.55 -6.11
C HIS A 331 29.38 -8.24 -6.52
N LEU A 332 30.27 -7.56 -7.23
CA LEU A 332 31.59 -8.10 -7.60
C LEU A 332 32.46 -8.38 -6.37
N ARG A 333 32.47 -7.52 -5.36
CA ARG A 333 33.19 -7.78 -4.09
C ARG A 333 32.70 -9.05 -3.44
N TYR A 334 31.38 -9.23 -3.39
CA TYR A 334 30.76 -10.45 -2.87
C TYR A 334 31.19 -11.70 -3.64
N LEU A 335 31.13 -11.68 -4.97
CA LEU A 335 31.53 -12.83 -5.80
C LEU A 335 33.01 -13.20 -5.64
N LEU A 336 33.86 -12.22 -5.40
CA LEU A 336 35.30 -12.41 -5.17
C LEU A 336 35.64 -12.83 -3.74
N ASN A 337 34.64 -13.15 -2.89
CA ASN A 337 34.81 -13.43 -1.45
C ASN A 337 35.60 -12.35 -0.70
N LYS A 338 35.64 -11.12 -1.23
CA LYS A 338 36.09 -9.97 -0.46
C LYS A 338 34.92 -9.64 0.45
N GLU A 339 35.11 -9.66 1.76
CA GLU A 339 34.04 -9.30 2.69
C GLU A 339 33.39 -8.01 2.19
N VAL A 340 32.06 -8.03 2.07
CA VAL A 340 31.27 -6.89 1.67
C VAL A 340 31.20 -5.96 2.88
N PHE A 341 32.33 -5.35 3.18
CA PHE A 341 32.47 -4.33 4.21
C PHE A 341 32.46 -2.98 3.52
N ILE A 342 31.58 -2.09 3.98
CA ILE A 342 31.84 -0.67 3.84
C ILE A 342 33.10 -0.36 4.66
N ARG A 343 34.22 -0.16 3.98
CA ARG A 343 35.47 0.39 4.53
C ARG A 343 35.34 1.87 4.95
N THR A 344 34.16 2.37 5.29
CA THR A 344 34.01 3.80 5.64
C THR A 344 34.36 4.12 7.07
N TYR A 345 34.35 3.15 7.99
CA TYR A 345 34.72 3.41 9.36
C TYR A 345 35.59 2.30 9.94
N SER A 346 36.92 2.42 9.76
CA SER A 346 37.80 1.81 10.75
C SER A 346 37.52 2.43 12.12
N LYS A 347 37.81 1.70 13.19
CA LYS A 347 37.71 2.23 14.56
C LYS A 347 38.47 3.55 14.69
N GLU A 348 39.62 3.70 14.01
CA GLU A 348 40.37 4.96 13.98
C GLU A 348 39.58 6.09 13.29
N ASN A 349 38.93 5.83 12.14
CA ASN A 349 38.15 6.85 11.43
C ASN A 349 36.91 7.29 12.21
N MET A 350 36.23 6.35 12.89
CA MET A 350 35.09 6.65 13.76
C MET A 350 35.50 7.48 14.98
N GLN A 351 36.65 7.15 15.59
CA GLN A 351 37.23 7.94 16.68
C GLN A 351 37.64 9.34 16.23
N LEU A 352 38.07 9.51 14.97
CA LEU A 352 38.41 10.80 14.39
C LEU A 352 37.18 11.68 14.21
N VAL A 353 36.09 11.13 13.66
CA VAL A 353 34.82 11.87 13.50
C VAL A 353 34.22 12.25 14.85
N MET A 354 34.25 11.36 15.85
CA MET A 354 33.74 11.64 17.20
C MET A 354 34.54 12.69 17.98
N LYS A 355 35.76 13.05 17.55
CA LYS A 355 36.51 14.18 18.14
C LYS A 355 36.01 15.54 17.69
N TYR A 356 35.19 15.60 16.63
CA TYR A 356 34.68 16.85 16.04
C TYR A 356 33.17 17.04 16.22
N VAL A 357 32.51 16.23 17.06
CA VAL A 357 31.08 16.34 17.42
C VAL A 357 30.95 16.71 18.89
#